data_AF-A0ABC8JQM0-F1
#
_entry.id   AF-A0ABC8JQM0-F1
#
_cell.length_a   1.000
_cell.length_b   1.000
_cell.length_c   1.000
_cell.angle_alpha   90.00
_cell.angle_beta   90.00
_cell.angle_gamma   90.00
#
_symmetry.space_group_name_H-M   'P 1'
#
loop_
_entity.id
_entity.type
_entity.pdbx_description
1 polymer ?
#
loop_
_entity_poly.entity_id
_entity_poly.type
_entity_poly.pdbx_seq_one_letter_code
_entity_poly.pdbx_strand_id
1 'polypeptide(L)'
;MNVGPIVYEPPRKGPTLWEIGVPDRTAGEFYIPDPYPTLMNNLYVNPLQDRFRQYGLWDRYADLYPQNDLVYTIAISDYRRDWFFAHVTRNVGNNTYYPTTWQIIFNLQNVNRVGLYMLRIALASAADSEIQVRINDPKSDHIFTTGLIGKDNAIARHGIHGLYRLYSIDVAGNLLSVGDNTIYLTQSRSTTPFQGVMYDYIRLESPFRT
;
A
#
# COMPACT_ATOMS: atom_id res chain seq x y z
N MET A 1 12.81 30.46 -19.99
CA MET A 1 12.62 29.22 -20.77
C MET A 1 11.19 28.76 -20.55
N ASN A 2 10.34 28.77 -21.58
CA ASN A 2 8.97 28.28 -21.53
C ASN A 2 8.93 27.01 -22.40
N VAL A 3 8.76 25.85 -21.78
CA VAL A 3 8.86 24.53 -22.45
C VAL A 3 7.53 24.06 -23.05
N GLY A 4 6.48 24.90 -23.03
CA GLY A 4 5.16 24.51 -23.50
C GLY A 4 4.53 23.40 -22.63
N PRO A 5 3.33 22.93 -22.99
CA PRO A 5 2.69 21.82 -22.30
C PRO A 5 3.46 20.52 -22.53
N ILE A 6 3.95 19.91 -21.44
CA ILE A 6 4.58 18.59 -21.45
C ILE A 6 3.51 17.57 -21.06
N VAL A 7 3.14 16.71 -22.00
CA VAL A 7 2.29 15.55 -21.71
C VAL A 7 3.20 14.42 -21.23
N TYR A 8 3.06 14.02 -19.97
CA TYR A 8 3.74 12.85 -19.43
C TYR A 8 2.86 11.61 -19.60
N GLU A 9 3.33 10.67 -20.41
CA GLU A 9 2.72 9.34 -20.51
C GLU A 9 3.48 8.37 -19.59
N PRO A 10 2.84 7.83 -18.54
CA PRO A 10 3.47 6.87 -17.66
C PRO A 10 3.90 5.63 -18.45
N PRO A 11 5.14 5.14 -18.31
CA PRO A 11 5.58 3.91 -18.96
C PRO A 11 4.65 2.74 -18.65
N ARG A 12 4.19 2.02 -19.68
CA ARG A 12 3.36 0.81 -19.54
C ARG A 12 4.08 -0.40 -20.11
N LYS A 13 4.06 -1.51 -19.38
CA LYS A 13 4.59 -2.81 -19.85
C LYS A 13 3.51 -3.72 -20.46
N GLY A 14 2.25 -3.28 -20.42
CA GLY A 14 1.12 -3.89 -21.09
C GLY A 14 -0.21 -3.34 -20.57
N PRO A 15 -1.33 -3.98 -20.93
CA PRO A 15 -2.66 -3.63 -20.42
C PRO A 15 -2.72 -3.68 -18.89
N THR A 16 -3.39 -2.70 -18.30
CA THR A 16 -3.68 -2.68 -16.87
C THR A 16 -4.74 -3.72 -16.55
N LEU A 17 -4.44 -4.63 -15.63
CA LEU A 17 -5.40 -5.61 -15.13
C LEU A 17 -6.27 -5.02 -14.03
N TRP A 18 -5.63 -4.29 -13.10
CA TRP A 18 -6.29 -3.56 -12.03
C TRP A 18 -5.32 -2.54 -11.43
N GLU A 19 -5.89 -1.59 -10.69
CA GLU A 19 -5.18 -0.54 -9.98
C GLU A 19 -5.87 -0.18 -8.67
N ILE A 20 -5.12 0.38 -7.73
CA ILE A 20 -5.58 0.82 -6.40
C ILE A 20 -4.98 2.22 -6.16
N GLY A 21 -5.81 3.19 -5.82
CA GLY A 21 -5.42 4.58 -5.56
C GLY A 21 -5.38 5.48 -6.79
N VAL A 22 -4.87 6.69 -6.62
CA VAL A 22 -4.68 7.73 -7.64
C VAL A 22 -3.20 8.11 -7.64
N PRO A 23 -2.50 8.13 -8.80
CA PRO A 23 -1.06 8.41 -8.84
C PRO A 23 -0.76 9.92 -8.67
N ASP A 24 -1.06 10.48 -7.51
CA ASP A 24 -0.88 11.91 -7.15
C ASP A 24 0.23 12.17 -6.12
N ARG A 25 0.94 11.10 -5.72
CA ARG A 25 2.02 11.02 -4.73
C ARG A 25 1.56 11.23 -3.29
N THR A 26 0.29 11.04 -3.01
CA THR A 26 -0.27 11.14 -1.66
C THR A 26 -1.00 9.86 -1.28
N ALA A 27 -1.26 9.69 0.02
CA ALA A 27 -2.13 8.64 0.53
C ALA A 27 -3.49 9.20 0.99
N GLY A 28 -3.84 10.40 0.54
CA GLY A 28 -4.96 11.18 1.07
C GLY A 28 -6.33 10.64 0.68
N GLU A 29 -6.41 9.88 -0.41
CA GLU A 29 -7.63 9.27 -0.92
C GLU A 29 -7.97 7.94 -0.24
N PHE A 30 -7.01 7.33 0.44
CA PHE A 30 -7.19 6.07 1.16
C PHE A 30 -7.98 6.26 2.47
N TYR A 31 -8.36 5.14 3.09
CA TYR A 31 -9.13 5.15 4.32
C TYR A 31 -8.30 5.65 5.51
N ILE A 32 -8.59 6.89 5.92
CA ILE A 32 -8.06 7.50 7.13
C ILE A 32 -9.10 7.31 8.25
N PRO A 33 -8.83 6.61 9.35
CA PRO A 33 -9.84 6.32 10.37
C PRO A 33 -10.26 7.60 11.11
N ASP A 34 -11.35 7.53 11.87
CA ASP A 34 -11.66 8.58 12.84
C ASP A 34 -10.56 8.65 13.91
N PRO A 35 -10.34 9.82 14.55
CA PRO A 35 -9.43 9.89 15.68
C PRO A 35 -10.03 9.23 16.94
N TYR A 36 -9.18 8.96 17.92
CA TYR A 36 -9.69 8.68 19.27
C TYR A 36 -10.42 9.93 19.80
N PRO A 37 -11.64 9.81 20.37
CA PRO A 37 -12.37 10.97 20.88
C PRO A 37 -11.60 11.82 21.89
N THR A 38 -10.74 11.18 22.69
CA THR A 38 -9.89 11.81 23.71
C THR A 38 -8.71 12.60 23.13
N LEU A 39 -8.36 12.35 21.86
CA LEU A 39 -7.20 12.94 21.18
C LEU A 39 -7.62 13.81 19.97
N MET A 40 -8.93 14.02 19.79
CA MET A 40 -9.47 14.78 18.67
C MET A 40 -9.02 16.25 18.75
N ASN A 41 -8.37 16.70 17.68
CA ASN A 41 -7.99 18.09 17.50
C ASN A 41 -9.15 18.86 16.83
N ASN A 42 -9.73 19.78 17.60
CA ASN A 42 -10.85 20.62 17.17
C ASN A 42 -10.47 21.70 16.14
N LEU A 43 -9.20 21.83 15.74
CA LEU A 43 -8.81 22.69 14.62
C LEU A 43 -9.04 22.01 13.26
N TYR A 44 -9.07 20.67 13.24
CA TYR A 44 -9.22 19.86 12.03
C TYR A 44 -10.56 19.11 12.02
N VAL A 45 -11.63 19.78 12.47
CA VAL A 45 -13.00 19.22 12.53
C VAL A 45 -13.61 19.06 11.14
N ASN A 46 -13.09 19.76 10.12
CA ASN A 46 -13.57 19.60 8.77
C ASN A 46 -13.09 18.25 8.21
N PRO A 47 -13.97 17.23 8.10
CA PRO A 47 -13.55 15.85 7.89
C PRO A 47 -13.00 15.60 6.49
N LEU A 48 -13.26 16.52 5.54
CA LEU A 48 -13.02 16.25 4.13
C LEU A 48 -11.59 16.55 3.66
N GLN A 49 -10.88 17.48 4.30
CA GLN A 49 -9.56 17.90 3.80
C GLN A 49 -8.40 17.56 4.75
N ASP A 50 -8.60 17.66 6.07
CA ASP A 50 -7.52 17.55 7.05
C ASP A 50 -7.71 16.39 8.04
N ARG A 51 -8.55 15.40 7.71
CA ARG A 51 -8.80 14.23 8.59
C ARG A 51 -7.52 13.50 9.00
N PHE A 52 -6.49 13.53 8.16
CA PHE A 52 -5.18 12.93 8.44
C PHE A 52 -4.36 13.69 9.47
N ARG A 53 -4.72 14.94 9.83
CA ARG A 53 -4.01 15.79 10.79
C ARG A 53 -4.36 15.51 12.25
N GLN A 54 -4.91 14.34 12.52
CA GLN A 54 -5.26 13.91 13.88
C GLN A 54 -4.15 13.03 14.47
N TYR A 55 -3.91 13.17 15.77
CA TYR A 55 -2.94 12.35 16.46
C TYR A 55 -3.45 10.92 16.70
N GLY A 56 -2.56 9.94 16.58
CA GLY A 56 -2.86 8.54 16.91
C GLY A 56 -3.55 7.73 15.81
N LEU A 57 -3.72 8.28 14.61
CA LEU A 57 -4.44 7.58 13.52
C LEU A 57 -3.76 6.28 13.08
N TRP A 58 -2.44 6.18 13.13
CA TRP A 58 -1.74 4.92 12.80
C TRP A 58 -2.12 3.80 13.78
N ASP A 59 -2.32 4.14 15.05
CA ASP A 59 -2.57 3.17 16.12
C ASP A 59 -3.99 2.56 16.02
N ARG A 60 -4.92 3.29 15.37
CA ARG A 60 -6.26 2.78 15.02
C ARG A 60 -6.21 1.53 14.13
N TYR A 61 -5.08 1.23 13.49
CA TYR A 61 -4.94 -0.01 12.73
C TYR A 61 -5.18 -1.23 13.62
N ALA A 62 -4.67 -1.25 14.86
CA ALA A 62 -4.87 -2.37 15.78
C ALA A 62 -6.33 -2.52 16.26
N ASP A 63 -7.08 -1.41 16.33
CA ASP A 63 -8.52 -1.45 16.66
C ASP A 63 -9.35 -2.08 15.54
N LEU A 64 -9.01 -1.76 14.29
CA LEU A 64 -9.74 -2.20 13.10
C LEU A 64 -9.35 -3.63 12.68
N TYR A 65 -8.09 -3.99 12.94
CA TYR A 65 -7.47 -5.25 12.53
C TYR A 65 -6.87 -5.98 13.76
N PRO A 66 -7.68 -6.30 14.79
CA PRO A 66 -7.15 -6.82 16.06
C PRO A 66 -6.56 -8.23 15.90
N GLN A 67 -7.10 -9.04 14.99
CA GLN A 67 -6.73 -10.45 14.83
C GLN A 67 -6.06 -10.71 13.48
N ASN A 68 -6.65 -10.19 12.40
CA ASN A 68 -6.21 -10.39 11.03
C ASN A 68 -5.88 -9.04 10.39
N ASP A 69 -4.97 -9.05 9.43
CA ASP A 69 -4.59 -7.88 8.66
C ASP A 69 -5.56 -7.60 7.50
N LEU A 70 -5.37 -6.44 6.86
CA LEU A 70 -6.17 -5.96 5.75
C LEU A 70 -6.24 -6.95 4.58
N VAL A 71 -7.46 -7.23 4.11
CA VAL A 71 -7.73 -8.00 2.90
C VAL A 71 -8.51 -7.12 1.93
N TYR A 72 -7.92 -6.85 0.77
CA TYR A 72 -8.50 -6.04 -0.30
C TYR A 72 -8.82 -6.93 -1.50
N THR A 73 -10.07 -6.96 -1.95
CA THR A 73 -10.47 -7.77 -3.11
C THR A 73 -10.77 -6.85 -4.29
N ILE A 74 -10.01 -6.99 -5.37
CA ILE A 74 -10.20 -6.23 -6.61
C ILE A 74 -11.65 -6.39 -7.10
N ALA A 75 -12.24 -5.27 -7.55
CA ALA A 75 -13.63 -5.14 -7.99
C ALA A 75 -14.72 -5.31 -6.91
N ILE A 76 -14.37 -5.60 -5.66
CA ILE A 76 -15.31 -5.68 -4.53
C ILE A 76 -15.03 -4.58 -3.51
N SER A 77 -13.77 -4.42 -3.10
CA SER A 77 -13.34 -3.42 -2.12
C SER A 77 -13.24 -2.02 -2.74
N ASP A 78 -13.44 -0.99 -1.92
CA ASP A 78 -13.25 0.43 -2.26
C ASP A 78 -12.03 0.98 -1.50
N TYR A 79 -10.99 1.42 -2.22
CA TYR A 79 -9.77 1.93 -1.61
C TYR A 79 -9.99 3.12 -0.67
N ARG A 80 -11.07 3.88 -0.85
CA ARG A 80 -11.40 5.02 0.03
C ARG A 80 -11.88 4.59 1.42
N ARG A 81 -12.24 3.31 1.57
CA ARG A 81 -12.91 2.75 2.76
C ARG A 81 -12.21 1.51 3.31
N ASP A 82 -11.66 0.69 2.43
CA ASP A 82 -11.16 -0.64 2.74
C ASP A 82 -9.63 -0.75 2.61
N TRP A 83 -8.97 0.31 2.13
CA TRP A 83 -7.52 0.42 2.08
C TRP A 83 -7.04 1.42 3.11
N PHE A 84 -6.47 0.95 4.22
CA PHE A 84 -6.00 1.83 5.28
C PHE A 84 -4.86 2.73 4.78
N PHE A 85 -4.83 4.00 5.20
CA PHE A 85 -3.93 5.00 4.62
C PHE A 85 -2.44 4.73 4.83
N ALA A 86 -2.08 3.96 5.87
CA ALA A 86 -0.70 3.62 6.19
C ALA A 86 -0.54 2.14 6.56
N HIS A 87 0.32 1.42 5.84
CA HIS A 87 0.69 0.05 6.16
C HIS A 87 1.71 0.04 7.29
N VAL A 88 1.18 -0.07 8.50
CA VAL A 88 1.90 0.09 9.77
C VAL A 88 1.94 -1.21 10.55
N THR A 89 2.74 -1.21 11.59
CA THR A 89 2.80 -2.31 12.56
C THR A 89 1.50 -2.40 13.37
N ARG A 90 1.19 -3.59 13.88
CA ARG A 90 0.06 -3.79 14.80
C ARG A 90 0.56 -3.74 16.24
N ASN A 91 0.08 -2.76 16.99
CA ASN A 91 0.32 -2.65 18.42
C ASN A 91 -0.41 -3.78 19.16
N VAL A 92 0.32 -4.60 19.90
CA VAL A 92 -0.24 -5.71 20.71
C VAL A 92 -0.15 -5.45 22.22
N GLY A 93 0.12 -4.19 22.60
CA GLY A 93 0.29 -3.76 23.99
C GLY A 93 1.73 -3.85 24.49
N ASN A 94 1.99 -3.26 25.66
CA ASN A 94 3.31 -3.23 26.31
C ASN A 94 4.46 -2.78 25.38
N ASN A 95 4.23 -1.76 24.54
CA ASN A 95 5.19 -1.29 23.54
C ASN A 95 5.71 -2.38 22.59
N THR A 96 4.91 -3.43 22.37
CA THR A 96 5.25 -4.52 21.47
C THR A 96 4.44 -4.39 20.19
N TYR A 97 5.11 -4.56 19.05
CA TYR A 97 4.49 -4.42 17.73
C TYR A 97 4.78 -5.64 16.88
N TYR A 98 3.78 -6.08 16.13
CA TYR A 98 3.88 -7.17 15.16
C TYR A 98 3.95 -6.63 13.73
N PRO A 99 4.71 -7.30 12.85
CA PRO A 99 4.65 -7.03 11.42
C PRO A 99 3.24 -7.35 10.90
N THR A 100 2.86 -6.69 9.82
CA THR A 100 1.53 -6.82 9.22
C THR A 100 1.67 -7.28 7.78
N THR A 101 0.70 -8.07 7.32
CA THR A 101 0.69 -8.60 5.96
C THR A 101 -0.67 -8.37 5.31
N TRP A 102 -0.72 -7.41 4.39
CA TRP A 102 -1.91 -7.10 3.62
C TRP A 102 -2.06 -8.03 2.43
N GLN A 103 -3.31 -8.33 2.08
CA GLN A 103 -3.64 -9.21 0.96
C GLN A 103 -4.37 -8.43 -0.12
N ILE A 104 -3.93 -8.56 -1.38
CA ILE A 104 -4.67 -8.11 -2.55
C ILE A 104 -5.14 -9.35 -3.30
N ILE A 105 -6.44 -9.62 -3.25
CA ILE A 105 -7.07 -10.75 -3.93
C ILE A 105 -7.61 -10.26 -5.28
N PHE A 106 -7.31 -10.97 -6.35
CA PHE A 106 -7.76 -10.62 -7.70
C PHE A 106 -7.95 -11.86 -8.56
N ASN A 107 -8.93 -11.79 -9.46
CA ASN A 107 -9.25 -12.88 -10.35
C ASN A 107 -8.64 -12.67 -11.74
N LEU A 108 -8.05 -13.71 -12.33
CA LEU A 108 -7.55 -13.72 -13.70
C LEU A 108 -8.30 -14.74 -14.55
N GLN A 109 -8.93 -14.28 -15.63
CA GLN A 109 -9.62 -15.14 -16.59
C GLN A 109 -8.67 -15.94 -17.48
N ASN A 110 -7.45 -15.44 -17.68
CA ASN A 110 -6.40 -16.11 -18.43
C ASN A 110 -5.03 -15.71 -17.86
N VAL A 111 -4.07 -16.63 -17.93
CA VAL A 111 -2.70 -16.43 -17.46
C VAL A 111 -1.72 -16.83 -18.56
N ASN A 112 -0.85 -15.89 -18.95
CA ASN A 112 0.32 -16.21 -19.75
C ASN A 112 1.43 -16.73 -18.83
N ARG A 113 1.54 -18.06 -18.71
CA ARG A 113 2.51 -18.71 -17.80
C ARG A 113 3.98 -18.45 -18.12
N VAL A 114 4.30 -18.03 -19.35
CA VAL A 114 5.67 -17.75 -19.80
C VAL A 114 5.98 -16.25 -19.76
N GLY A 115 4.95 -15.40 -19.71
CA GLY A 115 5.08 -13.95 -19.71
C GLY A 115 5.47 -13.39 -18.33
N LEU A 116 6.00 -12.17 -18.36
CA LEU A 116 6.26 -11.36 -17.17
C LEU A 116 5.16 -10.32 -17.01
N TYR A 117 4.47 -10.38 -15.88
CA TYR A 117 3.53 -9.37 -15.43
C TYR A 117 4.31 -8.28 -14.67
N MET A 118 3.82 -7.05 -14.72
CA MET A 118 4.49 -5.91 -14.07
C MET A 118 3.65 -5.42 -12.90
N LEU A 119 4.12 -5.65 -11.68
CA LEU A 119 3.56 -5.06 -10.47
C LEU A 119 4.29 -3.75 -10.17
N ARG A 120 3.55 -2.65 -10.16
CA ARG A 120 4.03 -1.33 -9.79
C ARG A 120 3.52 -0.98 -8.39
N ILE A 121 4.45 -0.62 -7.51
CA ILE A 121 4.14 -0.13 -6.16
C ILE A 121 4.75 1.25 -6.02
N ALA A 122 3.90 2.27 -5.94
CA ALA A 122 4.27 3.63 -5.62
C ALA A 122 3.99 3.90 -4.13
N LEU A 123 4.98 4.45 -3.43
CA LEU A 123 4.89 4.85 -2.04
C LEU A 123 4.93 6.37 -1.96
N ALA A 124 3.93 6.96 -1.31
CA ALA A 124 3.91 8.37 -0.95
C ALA A 124 4.92 8.69 0.17
N SER A 125 5.17 7.75 1.08
CA SER A 125 6.14 7.88 2.17
C SER A 125 6.55 6.52 2.76
N ALA A 126 7.69 6.48 3.46
CA ALA A 126 8.15 5.31 4.21
C ALA A 126 8.95 5.74 5.46
N ALA A 127 8.76 5.04 6.57
CA ALA A 127 9.44 5.28 7.84
C ALA A 127 10.00 3.95 8.38
N ASP A 128 11.34 3.83 8.38
CA ASP A 128 12.13 2.68 8.84
C ASP A 128 11.50 1.31 8.58
N SER A 129 11.01 1.09 7.36
CA SER A 129 10.19 -0.04 6.98
C SER A 129 10.81 -0.87 5.87
N GLU A 130 10.28 -2.06 5.66
CA GLU A 130 10.65 -2.96 4.57
C GLU A 130 9.39 -3.64 4.07
N ILE A 131 9.12 -3.55 2.76
CA ILE A 131 8.00 -4.24 2.12
C ILE A 131 8.52 -5.46 1.37
N GLN A 132 7.96 -6.61 1.70
CA GLN A 132 8.19 -7.87 1.01
C GLN A 132 6.94 -8.26 0.23
N VAL A 133 7.12 -8.76 -1.00
CA VAL A 133 6.03 -9.16 -1.88
C VAL A 133 6.08 -10.67 -2.13
N ARG A 134 4.96 -11.35 -1.88
CA ARG A 134 4.75 -12.78 -2.21
C ARG A 134 3.51 -12.96 -3.07
N ILE A 135 3.45 -14.05 -3.82
CA ILE A 135 2.35 -14.38 -4.73
C ILE A 135 1.80 -15.75 -4.36
N ASN A 136 0.49 -15.81 -4.13
CA ASN A 136 -0.33 -17.00 -3.87
C ASN A 136 -0.01 -17.83 -2.62
N ASP A 137 1.27 -17.97 -2.23
CA ASP A 137 1.69 -18.63 -1.01
C ASP A 137 2.33 -17.63 -0.03
N PRO A 138 1.71 -17.35 1.13
CA PRO A 138 2.28 -16.44 2.12
C PRO A 138 3.54 -17.00 2.82
N LYS A 139 3.80 -18.31 2.70
CA LYS A 139 4.95 -18.98 3.31
C LYS A 139 6.13 -19.14 2.35
N SER A 140 5.96 -18.80 1.07
CA SER A 140 7.05 -18.84 0.11
C SER A 140 8.10 -17.77 0.39
N ASP A 141 9.25 -17.90 -0.27
CA ASP A 141 10.16 -16.77 -0.39
C ASP A 141 9.46 -15.59 -1.07
N HIS A 142 9.87 -14.39 -0.70
CA HIS A 142 9.39 -13.18 -1.35
C HIS A 142 10.04 -13.06 -2.73
N ILE A 143 9.25 -12.68 -3.74
CA ILE A 143 9.76 -12.41 -5.08
C ILE A 143 10.46 -11.06 -5.15
N PHE A 144 10.21 -10.20 -4.16
CA PHE A 144 10.77 -8.86 -4.06
C PHE A 144 10.81 -8.38 -2.61
N THR A 145 11.85 -7.63 -2.27
CA THR A 145 11.96 -6.84 -1.03
C THR A 145 12.51 -5.46 -1.35
N THR A 146 12.01 -4.44 -0.66
CA THR A 146 12.59 -3.10 -0.73
C THR A 146 13.93 -2.99 0.03
N GLY A 147 14.24 -3.95 0.90
CA GLY A 147 15.17 -3.74 2.00
C GLY A 147 14.68 -2.64 2.95
N LEU A 148 15.56 -2.18 3.85
CA LEU A 148 15.26 -1.05 4.73
C LEU A 148 15.13 0.24 3.91
N ILE A 149 13.96 0.86 3.97
CA ILE A 149 13.64 2.13 3.31
C ILE A 149 13.03 3.12 4.31
N GLY A 150 13.03 4.40 3.92
CA GLY A 150 12.38 5.45 4.68
C GLY A 150 13.35 6.43 5.32
N LYS A 151 13.15 6.70 6.62
CA LYS A 151 13.60 7.87 7.42
C LYS A 151 12.72 9.12 7.29
N ASP A 152 11.55 8.98 6.67
CA ASP A 152 10.51 9.99 6.72
C ASP A 152 9.78 9.94 8.08
N ASN A 153 9.13 11.03 8.47
CA ASN A 153 8.34 11.12 9.70
C ASN A 153 6.85 11.42 9.43
N ALA A 154 6.39 11.31 8.18
CA ALA A 154 5.01 11.65 7.80
C ALA A 154 3.96 10.94 8.67
N ILE A 155 4.13 9.65 8.97
CA ILE A 155 3.22 8.90 9.86
C ILE A 155 3.17 9.54 11.26
N ALA A 156 4.34 9.75 11.87
CA ALA A 156 4.47 10.34 13.21
C ALA A 156 4.04 11.82 13.27
N ARG A 157 4.02 12.51 12.14
CA ARG A 157 3.71 13.94 12.00
C ARG A 157 2.34 14.21 11.39
N HIS A 158 1.49 13.19 11.28
CA HIS A 158 0.12 13.32 10.75
C HIS A 158 0.12 13.93 9.33
N GLY A 159 0.99 13.39 8.47
CA GLY A 159 1.06 13.68 7.04
C GLY A 159 0.46 12.55 6.21
N ILE A 160 0.41 12.75 4.90
CA ILE A 160 -0.08 11.77 3.90
C ILE A 160 0.91 11.55 2.76
N HIS A 161 2.06 12.21 2.80
CA HIS A 161 3.11 12.06 1.81
C HIS A 161 4.46 12.50 2.41
N GLY A 162 5.52 12.14 1.71
CA GLY A 162 6.91 12.34 2.10
C GLY A 162 7.83 12.10 0.91
N LEU A 163 8.93 11.39 1.13
CA LEU A 163 9.80 10.98 0.02
C LEU A 163 9.15 9.88 -0.83
N TYR A 164 8.75 10.24 -2.05
CA TYR A 164 8.17 9.34 -3.03
C TYR A 164 9.14 8.24 -3.51
N ARG A 165 8.64 7.01 -3.66
CA ARG A 165 9.40 5.88 -4.21
C ARG A 165 8.53 5.06 -5.16
N LEU A 166 9.08 4.63 -6.30
CA LEU A 166 8.39 3.75 -7.25
C LEU A 166 9.20 2.47 -7.45
N TYR A 167 8.54 1.34 -7.28
CA TYR A 167 9.08 0.01 -7.54
C TYR A 167 8.36 -0.62 -8.74
N SER A 168 9.13 -1.25 -9.61
CA SER A 168 8.66 -2.03 -10.76
C SER A 168 9.15 -3.46 -10.57
N ILE A 169 8.21 -4.38 -10.38
CA ILE A 169 8.48 -5.74 -9.93
C ILE A 169 7.98 -6.70 -11.01
N ASP A 170 8.87 -7.52 -11.54
CA ASP A 170 8.50 -8.59 -12.46
C ASP A 170 7.84 -9.74 -11.69
N VAL A 171 6.62 -10.09 -12.08
CA VAL A 171 5.88 -11.23 -11.57
C VAL A 171 5.81 -12.29 -12.66
N ALA A 172 6.52 -13.40 -12.46
CA ALA A 172 6.52 -14.49 -13.42
C ALA A 172 5.12 -15.12 -13.52
N GLY A 173 4.60 -15.30 -14.74
CA GLY A 173 3.26 -15.82 -14.96
C GLY A 173 3.03 -17.24 -14.45
N ASN A 174 4.10 -18.02 -14.21
CA ASN A 174 4.02 -19.35 -13.59
C ASN A 174 3.69 -19.31 -12.09
N LEU A 175 3.83 -18.15 -11.44
CA LEU A 175 3.39 -17.92 -10.06
C LEU A 175 1.88 -17.64 -9.98
N LEU A 176 1.25 -17.34 -11.11
CA LEU A 176 -0.17 -16.99 -11.21
C LEU A 176 -1.01 -18.18 -11.71
N SER A 177 -2.28 -18.19 -11.33
CA SER A 177 -3.26 -19.19 -11.73
C SER A 177 -4.48 -18.54 -12.39
N VAL A 178 -5.18 -19.30 -13.23
CA VAL A 178 -6.52 -18.89 -13.68
C VAL A 178 -7.47 -18.99 -12.48
N GLY A 179 -8.32 -17.99 -12.28
CA GLY A 179 -9.11 -17.82 -11.07
C GLY A 179 -8.48 -16.85 -10.09
N ASP A 180 -8.71 -17.09 -8.79
CA ASP A 180 -8.26 -16.18 -7.74
C ASP A 180 -6.77 -16.31 -7.46
N ASN A 181 -6.14 -15.16 -7.32
CA ASN A 181 -4.74 -15.00 -6.94
C ASN A 181 -4.65 -14.00 -5.79
N THR A 182 -3.60 -14.12 -4.99
CA THR A 182 -3.34 -13.21 -3.87
C THR A 182 -1.92 -12.67 -3.96
N ILE A 183 -1.77 -11.34 -3.92
CA ILE A 183 -0.50 -10.70 -3.60
C ILE A 183 -0.49 -10.44 -2.09
N TYR A 184 0.57 -10.90 -1.42
CA TYR A 184 0.83 -10.56 -0.03
C TYR A 184 1.88 -9.46 0.04
N LEU A 185 1.54 -8.36 0.71
CA LEU A 185 2.46 -7.27 1.02
C LEU A 185 2.76 -7.35 2.51
N THR A 186 3.98 -7.69 2.89
CA THR A 186 4.39 -7.75 4.31
C THR A 186 5.25 -6.54 4.64
N GLN A 187 4.81 -5.72 5.59
CA GLN A 187 5.70 -4.81 6.31
C GLN A 187 6.39 -5.65 7.40
N SER A 188 7.71 -5.87 7.26
CA SER A 188 8.43 -6.85 8.09
C SER A 188 9.10 -6.27 9.34
N ARG A 189 9.01 -4.96 9.58
CA ARG A 189 9.78 -4.24 10.62
C ARG A 189 8.86 -3.72 11.72
N SER A 190 9.00 -4.24 12.94
CA SER A 190 8.03 -3.98 14.01
C SER A 190 8.64 -3.62 15.37
N THR A 191 9.65 -2.77 15.38
CA THR A 191 10.30 -2.26 16.60
C THR A 191 9.69 -0.97 17.15
N THR A 192 8.98 -0.18 16.34
CA THR A 192 8.41 1.12 16.74
C THR A 192 6.99 1.30 16.17
N PRO A 193 6.16 2.19 16.78
CA PRO A 193 4.78 2.42 16.31
C PRO A 193 4.69 3.11 14.96
N PHE A 194 5.77 3.78 14.53
CA PHE A 194 5.77 4.61 13.32
C PHE A 194 6.34 3.89 12.11
N GLN A 195 6.82 2.64 12.28
CA GLN A 195 7.33 1.87 11.17
C GLN A 195 6.21 1.51 10.22
N GLY A 196 6.34 1.93 8.97
CA GLY A 196 5.32 1.72 7.97
C GLY A 196 5.59 2.40 6.64
N VAL A 197 4.66 2.23 5.72
CA VAL A 197 4.64 2.92 4.43
C VAL A 197 3.27 3.50 4.16
N MET A 198 3.23 4.57 3.38
CA MET A 198 2.01 5.09 2.79
C MET A 198 2.06 4.78 1.30
N TYR A 199 1.05 4.08 0.80
CA TYR A 199 0.93 3.85 -0.64
C TYR A 199 0.42 5.13 -1.32
N ASP A 200 0.83 5.32 -2.56
CA ASP A 200 0.25 6.29 -3.49
C ASP A 200 -0.64 5.53 -4.47
N TYR A 201 -0.02 4.57 -5.18
CA TYR A 201 -0.70 3.87 -6.24
C TYR A 201 -0.10 2.48 -6.45
N ILE A 202 -0.95 1.48 -6.61
CA ILE A 202 -0.54 0.10 -6.91
C ILE A 202 -1.23 -0.35 -8.19
N ARG A 203 -0.49 -0.97 -9.10
CA ARG A 203 -1.03 -1.47 -10.37
C ARG A 203 -0.39 -2.79 -10.78
N LEU A 204 -1.20 -3.70 -11.32
CA LEU A 204 -0.71 -4.87 -12.05
C LEU A 204 -0.98 -4.73 -13.55
N GLU A 205 0.04 -4.98 -14.36
CA GLU A 205 -0.04 -4.98 -15.83
C GLU A 205 0.20 -6.41 -16.36
N SER A 206 -0.58 -6.83 -17.35
CA SER A 206 -0.30 -8.07 -18.08
C SER A 206 0.86 -7.88 -19.06
N PRO A 207 1.58 -8.93 -19.46
CA PRO A 207 2.46 -8.86 -20.62
C PRO A 207 1.67 -8.43 -21.87
N PHE A 208 2.31 -7.70 -22.79
CA PHE A 208 1.76 -7.53 -24.14
C PHE A 208 1.58 -8.90 -24.79
N ARG A 209 0.52 -9.04 -25.59
CA ARG A 209 0.40 -10.21 -26.49
C ARG A 209 1.54 -10.10 -27.50
N THR A 210 2.48 -11.03 -27.42
CA THR A 210 3.44 -11.32 -28.50
C THR A 210 2.76 -12.15 -29.58
#